data_AF-A0A2V2MRE4-F1
#
_entry.id   AF-A0A2V2MRE4-F1
#
_cell.length_a   1.000
_cell.length_b   1.000
_cell.length_c   1.000
_cell.angle_alpha   90.00
_cell.angle_beta   90.00
_cell.angle_gamma   90.00
#
_symmetry.space_group_name_H-M   'P 1'
#
loop_
_entity.id
_entity.type
_entity.pdbx_description
1 polymer ?
#
loop_
_entity_poly.entity_id
_entity_poly.type
_entity_poly.pdbx_seq_one_letter_code
_entity_poly.pdbx_strand_id
1 'polypeptide(L)'
;MVSKTVPKTASKKPGKLAVKAKQSTSKKAAPVKPKTSVRATDLPIAAVVRIAKANGAERVGSDGAELIVQMTEAYLGRLTKEANKMASHGGRKTIKEEDVELASQNI
;
A
#
# COMPACT_ATOMS: atom_id res chain seq x y z
N MET A 1 -25.98 27.77 69.23
CA MET A 1 -24.72 27.55 68.45
C MET A 1 -25.10 27.03 67.08
N VAL A 2 -25.50 27.91 66.15
CA VAL A 2 -24.77 28.23 64.91
C VAL A 2 -23.87 27.13 64.37
N SER A 3 -24.26 26.53 63.23
CA SER A 3 -23.44 26.60 62.01
C SER A 3 -24.27 26.22 60.78
N LYS A 4 -24.40 27.21 59.90
CA LYS A 4 -24.93 27.15 58.53
C LYS A 4 -24.01 26.30 57.66
N THR A 5 -24.54 25.51 56.72
CA THR A 5 -24.13 25.59 55.31
C THR A 5 -25.05 24.80 54.37
N VAL A 6 -25.42 25.47 53.28
CA VAL A 6 -26.02 24.98 52.02
C VAL A 6 -25.08 25.52 50.92
N PRO A 7 -25.19 25.17 49.63
CA PRO A 7 -25.16 23.88 48.91
C PRO A 7 -23.93 23.82 47.96
N LYS A 8 -23.72 22.70 47.23
CA LYS A 8 -23.16 22.80 45.87
C LYS A 8 -23.57 21.64 44.96
N THR A 9 -24.23 22.04 43.89
CA THR A 9 -24.51 21.34 42.64
C THR A 9 -23.24 20.83 41.98
N ALA A 10 -23.32 19.70 41.26
CA ALA A 10 -22.63 19.48 39.99
C ALA A 10 -22.84 18.06 39.44
N SER A 11 -23.56 18.01 38.31
CA SER A 11 -23.03 17.40 37.08
C SER A 11 -23.05 15.87 36.96
N LYS A 12 -24.25 15.36 36.67
CA LYS A 12 -24.56 14.52 35.49
C LYS A 12 -23.32 14.15 34.63
N LYS A 13 -22.78 12.94 34.79
CA LYS A 13 -21.88 12.32 33.79
C LYS A 13 -22.71 11.40 32.89
N PRO A 14 -22.65 11.56 31.56
CA PRO A 14 -23.54 10.90 30.63
C PRO A 14 -23.17 9.43 30.45
N GLY A 15 -24.21 8.63 30.19
CA GLY A 15 -24.11 7.20 29.94
C GLY A 15 -23.09 6.87 28.86
N LYS A 16 -22.26 5.86 29.14
CA LYS A 16 -21.55 5.13 28.09
C LYS A 16 -22.58 4.35 27.29
N LEU A 17 -23.14 4.97 26.25
CA LEU A 17 -23.66 4.21 25.11
C LEU A 17 -22.47 3.42 24.55
N ALA A 18 -22.54 2.10 24.70
CA ALA A 18 -21.72 1.18 23.94
C ALA A 18 -22.13 1.31 22.46
N VAL A 19 -21.50 2.23 21.75
CA VAL A 19 -21.55 2.27 20.30
C VAL A 19 -20.80 1.04 19.81
N LYS A 20 -21.57 0.02 19.45
CA LYS A 20 -21.12 -1.17 18.75
C LYS A 20 -20.68 -0.72 17.35
N ALA A 21 -19.43 -0.30 17.24
CA ALA A 21 -18.78 -0.06 15.96
C ALA A 21 -18.72 -1.40 15.22
N LYS A 22 -19.66 -1.58 14.27
CA LYS A 22 -19.55 -2.59 13.23
C LYS A 22 -18.19 -2.38 12.56
N GLN A 23 -17.28 -3.33 12.73
CA GLN A 23 -16.11 -3.45 11.87
C GLN A 23 -16.62 -3.81 10.47
N SER A 24 -16.96 -2.77 9.70
CA SER A 24 -17.19 -2.85 8.28
C SER A 24 -15.86 -3.14 7.59
N THR A 25 -15.64 -4.42 7.29
CA THR A 25 -15.08 -4.88 6.02
C THR A 25 -13.89 -4.10 5.46
N SER A 26 -12.72 -4.24 6.07
CA SER A 26 -11.50 -4.26 5.26
C SER A 26 -11.50 -5.61 4.54
N LYS A 27 -12.07 -5.63 3.32
CA LYS A 27 -11.90 -6.73 2.37
C LYS A 27 -10.41 -7.06 2.35
N LYS A 28 -10.06 -8.21 2.93
CA LYS A 28 -8.75 -8.84 2.82
C LYS A 28 -8.55 -9.10 1.32
N ALA A 29 -7.91 -8.16 0.62
CA ALA A 29 -7.44 -8.40 -0.72
C ALA A 29 -6.56 -9.64 -0.63
N ALA A 30 -7.02 -10.69 -1.30
CA ALA A 30 -6.48 -12.03 -1.21
C ALA A 30 -4.97 -12.01 -1.47
N PRO A 31 -4.18 -12.93 -0.87
CA PRO A 31 -2.81 -13.12 -1.26
C PRO A 31 -2.83 -13.56 -2.72
N VAL A 32 -2.44 -12.67 -3.63
CA VAL A 32 -2.07 -13.04 -4.99
C VAL A 32 -0.82 -13.89 -4.86
N LYS A 33 -0.98 -15.20 -4.61
CA LYS A 33 0.11 -16.16 -4.71
C LYS A 33 0.54 -16.16 -6.17
N PRO A 34 1.71 -15.59 -6.54
CA PRO A 34 2.15 -15.68 -7.91
C PRO A 34 2.55 -17.14 -8.14
N LYS A 35 2.14 -17.66 -9.30
CA LYS A 35 2.40 -19.03 -9.74
C LYS A 35 3.91 -19.27 -9.68
N THR A 36 4.34 -20.13 -8.75
CA THR A 36 5.72 -20.55 -8.56
C THR A 36 6.26 -21.22 -9.82
N SER A 37 6.92 -20.44 -10.67
CA SER A 37 8.12 -20.90 -11.37
C SER A 37 9.27 -20.14 -10.73
N VAL A 38 10.04 -20.81 -9.88
CA VAL A 38 11.21 -20.21 -9.21
C VAL A 38 12.19 -19.79 -10.32
N ARG A 39 12.14 -18.51 -10.70
CA ARG A 39 13.21 -17.86 -11.43
C ARG A 39 13.96 -16.99 -10.44
N ALA A 40 15.27 -16.88 -10.62
CA ALA A 40 16.02 -15.84 -9.96
C ALA A 40 15.35 -14.50 -10.25
N THR A 41 15.14 -13.68 -9.22
CA THR A 41 14.65 -12.31 -9.40
C THR A 41 15.67 -11.54 -10.23
N ASP A 42 15.21 -10.86 -11.28
CA ASP A 42 16.06 -10.10 -12.20
C ASP A 42 16.56 -8.81 -11.53
N LEU A 43 15.80 -8.26 -10.59
CA LEU A 43 16.22 -7.08 -9.83
C LEU A 43 17.12 -7.45 -8.64
N PRO A 44 18.27 -6.78 -8.44
CA PRO A 44 19.11 -6.99 -7.27
C PRO A 44 18.39 -6.61 -5.96
N ILE A 45 18.22 -7.58 -5.05
CA ILE A 45 17.57 -7.40 -3.75
C ILE A 45 18.19 -6.22 -2.97
N ALA A 46 19.52 -6.10 -2.98
CA ALA A 46 20.22 -5.01 -2.28
C ALA A 46 19.88 -3.61 -2.81
N ALA A 47 19.59 -3.46 -4.11
CA ALA A 47 19.15 -2.18 -4.67
C ALA A 47 17.73 -1.85 -4.23
N VAL A 48 16.84 -2.84 -4.25
CA VAL A 48 15.45 -2.69 -3.81
C VAL A 48 15.37 -2.33 -2.32
N VAL A 49 16.18 -2.97 -1.46
CA VAL A 49 16.26 -2.61 -0.04
C VAL A 49 16.75 -1.19 0.18
N ARG A 50 17.73 -0.70 -0.61
CA ARG A 50 18.19 0.69 -0.53
C ARG A 50 17.08 1.68 -0.86
N ILE A 51 16.32 1.42 -1.92
CA ILE A 51 15.15 2.24 -2.30
C ILE A 51 14.09 2.19 -1.19
N ALA A 52 13.79 1.01 -0.65
CA ALA A 52 12.83 0.87 0.44
C ALA A 52 13.23 1.70 1.68
N LYS A 53 14.51 1.67 2.07
CA LYS A 53 15.03 2.48 3.19
C LYS A 53 14.96 3.98 2.93
N ALA A 54 15.28 4.41 1.70
CA ALA A 54 15.14 5.81 1.29
C ALA A 54 13.68 6.31 1.35
N ASN A 55 12.69 5.39 1.28
CA ASN A 55 11.27 5.69 1.40
C ASN A 55 10.70 5.40 2.81
N GLY A 56 11.55 5.34 3.83
CA GLY A 56 11.13 5.28 5.23
C GLY A 56 11.10 3.89 5.87
N ALA A 57 11.56 2.85 5.18
CA ALA A 57 11.74 1.54 5.82
C ALA A 57 12.98 1.55 6.74
N GLU A 58 12.80 1.43 8.06
CA GLU A 58 13.95 1.33 8.99
C GLU A 58 14.68 -0.02 8.83
N ARG A 59 13.91 -1.11 8.75
CA ARG A 59 14.40 -2.48 8.59
C ARG A 59 13.56 -3.21 7.53
N VAL A 60 14.22 -4.04 6.73
CA VAL A 60 13.58 -4.91 5.75
C VAL A 60 14.15 -6.31 5.94
N GLY A 61 13.30 -7.28 6.30
CA GLY A 61 13.70 -8.69 6.41
C GLY A 61 13.88 -9.33 5.04
N SER A 62 14.57 -10.47 4.97
CA SER A 62 14.88 -11.16 3.71
C SER A 62 13.61 -11.49 2.91
N ASP A 63 12.63 -12.14 3.54
CA ASP A 63 11.36 -12.50 2.89
C ASP A 63 10.58 -11.26 2.41
N GLY A 64 10.64 -10.18 3.18
CA GLY A 64 10.04 -8.90 2.81
C GLY A 64 10.72 -8.29 1.60
N ALA A 65 12.06 -8.33 1.55
CA ALA A 65 12.83 -7.82 0.43
C ALA A 65 12.54 -8.61 -0.85
N GLU A 66 12.49 -9.95 -0.76
CA GLU A 66 12.13 -10.82 -1.89
C GLU A 66 10.70 -10.52 -2.40
N LEU A 67 9.74 -10.34 -1.49
CA LEU A 67 8.37 -10.03 -1.88
C LEU A 67 8.27 -8.65 -2.54
N ILE A 68 8.99 -7.64 -2.04
CA ILE A 68 9.03 -6.32 -2.68
C ILE A 68 9.56 -6.45 -4.11
N VAL A 69 10.65 -7.18 -4.32
CA VAL A 69 11.20 -7.43 -5.65
C VAL A 69 10.16 -8.06 -6.57
N GLN A 70 9.51 -9.14 -6.13
CA GLN A 70 8.47 -9.82 -6.91
C GLN A 70 7.32 -8.88 -7.30
N MET A 71 6.88 -8.04 -6.37
CA MET A 71 5.80 -7.09 -6.63
C MET A 71 6.24 -5.97 -7.58
N THR A 72 7.48 -5.48 -7.46
CA THR A 72 8.06 -4.50 -8.37
C THR A 72 8.18 -5.06 -9.79
N GLU A 73 8.67 -6.29 -9.95
CA GLU A 73 8.76 -6.96 -11.26
C GLU A 73 7.38 -7.19 -11.88
N ALA A 74 6.40 -7.60 -11.07
CA ALA A 74 5.02 -7.77 -11.53
C ALA A 74 4.38 -6.44 -11.94
N TYR A 75 4.67 -5.34 -11.24
CA TYR A 75 4.24 -4.00 -11.63
C TYR A 75 4.93 -3.56 -12.92
N LEU A 76 6.25 -3.68 -13.00
CA LEU A 76 7.03 -3.34 -14.19
C LEU A 76 6.54 -4.10 -15.42
N GLY A 77 6.27 -5.40 -15.29
CA GLY A 77 5.73 -6.21 -16.38
C GLY A 77 4.34 -5.77 -16.84
N ARG A 78 3.49 -5.22 -15.94
CA ARG A 78 2.18 -4.65 -16.32
C ARG A 78 2.33 -3.29 -16.98
N LEU A 79 3.14 -2.41 -16.39
CA LEU A 79 3.47 -1.09 -16.93
C LEU A 79 4.02 -1.20 -18.35
N THR A 80 5.01 -2.05 -18.57
CA THR A 80 5.62 -2.25 -19.89
C THR A 80 4.63 -2.80 -20.91
N LYS A 81 3.71 -3.70 -20.50
CA LYS A 81 2.68 -4.22 -21.40
C LYS A 81 1.71 -3.14 -21.86
N GLU A 82 1.24 -2.29 -20.94
CA GLU A 82 0.35 -1.19 -21.30
C GLU A 82 1.07 -0.12 -22.14
N ALA A 83 2.28 0.27 -21.75
CA ALA A 83 3.07 1.21 -22.52
C ALA A 83 3.36 0.70 -23.94
N ASN A 84 3.65 -0.60 -24.10
CA ASN A 84 3.86 -1.20 -25.40
C ASN A 84 2.59 -1.20 -26.27
N LYS A 85 1.40 -1.38 -25.68
CA LYS A 85 0.13 -1.25 -26.42
C LYS A 85 -0.05 0.18 -26.92
N MET A 86 0.21 1.16 -26.08
CA MET A 86 0.11 2.58 -26.44
C MET A 86 1.07 2.95 -27.58
N ALA A 87 2.33 2.52 -27.49
CA ALA A 87 3.31 2.69 -28.56
C ALA A 87 2.84 2.04 -29.86
N SER A 88 2.29 0.81 -29.77
CA SER A 88 1.78 0.05 -30.91
C SER A 88 0.57 0.73 -31.57
N HIS A 89 -0.34 1.33 -30.80
CA HIS A 89 -1.44 2.13 -31.32
C HIS A 89 -0.95 3.35 -32.10
N GLY A 90 0.17 3.94 -31.66
CA GLY A 90 0.87 5.00 -32.39
C GLY A 90 1.74 4.51 -33.57
N GLY A 91 1.68 3.22 -33.94
CA GLY A 91 2.48 2.63 -35.02
C GLY A 91 3.97 2.51 -34.70
N ARG A 92 4.38 2.72 -33.44
CA ARG A 92 5.77 2.67 -32.99
C ARG A 92 6.08 1.33 -32.34
N LYS A 93 7.31 0.85 -32.55
CA LYS A 93 7.85 -0.34 -31.87
C LYS A 93 8.66 0.01 -30.62
N THR A 94 9.06 1.27 -30.50
CA THR A 94 9.84 1.79 -29.37
C THR A 94 8.90 2.50 -28.41
N ILE A 95 8.89 2.06 -27.15
CA ILE A 95 8.20 2.73 -26.05
C ILE A 95 8.91 4.06 -25.79
N LYS A 96 8.13 5.15 -25.78
CA LYS A 96 8.60 6.48 -25.39
C LYS A 96 8.07 6.88 -24.02
N GLU A 97 8.57 7.99 -23.52
CA GLU A 97 8.15 8.59 -22.24
C GLU A 97 6.63 8.76 -22.17
N GLU A 98 6.01 9.30 -23.23
CA GLU A 98 4.57 9.57 -23.24
C GLU A 98 3.74 8.29 -23.10
N ASP A 99 4.23 7.17 -23.66
CA ASP A 99 3.56 5.88 -23.55
C ASP A 99 3.63 5.34 -22.11
N VAL A 100 4.75 5.56 -21.42
CA VAL A 100 4.94 5.13 -20.02
C VAL A 100 4.09 5.96 -19.08
N GLU A 101 4.05 7.27 -19.28
CA GLU A 101 3.21 8.18 -18.49
C GLU A 101 1.73 7.82 -18.62
N LEU A 102 1.24 7.67 -19.84
CA LEU A 102 -0.15 7.28 -20.08
C LEU A 102 -0.44 5.88 -19.53
N ALA A 103 0.49 4.94 -19.68
CA ALA A 103 0.34 3.60 -19.12
C ALA A 103 0.22 3.65 -17.60
N SER A 104 1.07 4.44 -16.93
CA SER A 104 1.09 4.55 -15.46
C SER A 104 -0.25 5.00 -14.86
N GLN A 105 -1.06 5.75 -15.61
CA GLN A 105 -2.39 6.20 -15.19
C GLN A 105 -3.48 5.13 -15.31
N ASN A 106 -3.21 4.05 -16.06
CA ASN A 106 -4.19 3.03 -16.42
C ASN A 106 -3.95 1.66 -15.76
N ILE A 107 -3.06 1.58 -14.75
CA ILE A 107 -2.67 0.33 -14.05
C ILE A 107 -2.97 0.34 -12.56
#